data_AF-A0A9P8DL59-F1
#
_entry.id   AF-A0A9P8DL59-F1
#
_cell.length_a   1.000
_cell.length_b   1.000
_cell.length_c   1.000
_cell.angle_alpha   90.00
_cell.angle_beta   90.00
_cell.angle_gamma   90.00
#
_symmetry.space_group_name_H-M   'P 1'
#
loop_
_entity.id
_entity.type
_entity.pdbx_description
1 polymer ?
#
loop_
_entity_poly.entity_id
_entity_poly.type
_entity_poly.pdbx_seq_one_letter_code
_entity_poly.pdbx_strand_id
1 'polypeptide(L)'
;MGNTNSSPFNLGDLGQLSQLQTNGESSYGTFDAPDLPTFLTDNPTPNGYPWSTMNSQTNYYQDQPNTGVIRRYDFTVSRGTIAPDGYELSTILVNGQFPGPLIEANWGDTIQVTVHNDLDDEGVSLHWHGILQKGMPWEDGVPGVTQCPIPPKKSFTYQFLADLYGTSWYHSHYSAQVAAGLFGPMVIYGPREKKDYDIDIGPIMLSDWYHKEYFDLVEEIMKPGGNGVVFSDSNLINGKMNFNCSSVAPGDKTPCKSNAGISKFRFKRGKVHRLRLINPSAEAIQRFSIDGHTMKVIANDFVPVQPYDTKVVTLGVGQRTDVLVRANGKLDSYWMRSNISAICSLGHAPAALAAIYYDNANQKKAPKSQAWDIPDPGTCANDDLSVTKPVMKLPLPPADKTIELDIGSFKNASNVTLWTLGGVAARTNYNSPTLLLSKLGNHTFDPEWNVINTGKAKSVRVVVNNKTPVA
;
A
#
# COMPACT_ATOMS: atom_id res chain seq x y z
N MET A 1 17.07 15.54 -16.19
CA MET A 1 17.13 17.01 -16.08
C MET A 1 15.74 17.52 -15.77
N GLY A 2 15.60 18.31 -14.70
CA GLY A 2 14.31 18.80 -14.19
C GLY A 2 14.41 18.96 -12.68
N ASN A 3 15.13 19.98 -12.23
CA ASN A 3 15.21 20.37 -10.83
C ASN A 3 13.83 20.90 -10.42
N THR A 4 13.01 20.12 -9.70
CA THR A 4 11.62 20.48 -9.30
C THR A 4 11.61 21.44 -8.09
N ASN A 5 12.40 22.51 -8.18
CA ASN A 5 12.66 23.48 -7.11
C ASN A 5 11.50 24.44 -6.80
N SER A 6 10.32 24.27 -7.39
CA SER A 6 9.14 25.07 -7.05
C SER A 6 7.87 24.31 -7.35
N SER A 7 7.02 24.14 -6.34
CA SER A 7 5.63 23.75 -6.57
C SER A 7 5.01 24.81 -7.50
N PRO A 8 4.40 24.44 -8.65
CA PRO A 8 3.77 25.40 -9.55
C PRO A 8 2.49 26.00 -8.95
N PHE A 9 2.09 25.56 -7.75
CA PHE A 9 0.85 25.96 -7.10
C PHE A 9 1.09 27.13 -6.14
N ASN A 10 0.31 28.20 -6.31
CA ASN A 10 0.20 29.25 -5.30
C ASN A 10 -0.61 28.69 -4.12
N LEU A 11 0.09 28.11 -3.14
CA LEU A 11 -0.47 27.47 -1.94
C LEU A 11 -1.01 28.48 -0.90
N GLY A 12 -1.35 29.71 -1.33
CA GLY A 12 -1.72 30.84 -0.48
C GLY A 12 -2.95 30.62 0.40
N ASP A 13 -3.82 29.67 0.01
CA ASP A 13 -4.80 28.99 0.86
C ASP A 13 -4.65 27.49 0.61
N LEU A 14 -4.42 26.70 1.67
CA LEU A 14 -4.00 25.29 1.59
C LEU A 14 -5.15 24.32 1.21
N GLY A 15 -5.74 24.54 0.05
CA GLY A 15 -6.83 23.77 -0.55
C GLY A 15 -8.11 24.59 -0.68
N GLN A 16 -8.75 24.52 -1.85
CA GLN A 16 -10.08 25.05 -2.13
C GLN A 16 -11.18 23.99 -1.96
N LEU A 17 -10.80 22.70 -1.93
CA LEU A 17 -11.71 21.59 -1.71
C LEU A 17 -11.71 21.17 -0.24
N SER A 18 -12.87 20.73 0.23
CA SER A 18 -13.02 20.15 1.57
C SER A 18 -12.44 18.73 1.64
N GLN A 19 -12.27 18.22 2.87
CA GLN A 19 -11.88 16.81 3.09
C GLN A 19 -12.86 15.85 2.42
N LEU A 20 -14.17 16.09 2.58
CA LEU A 20 -15.23 15.28 1.98
C LEU A 20 -15.14 15.22 0.45
N GLN A 21 -14.81 16.35 -0.19
CA GLN A 21 -14.66 16.40 -1.65
C GLN A 21 -13.39 15.70 -2.16
N THR A 22 -12.33 15.60 -1.36
CA THR A 22 -11.04 15.06 -1.79
C THR A 22 -10.86 13.59 -1.42
N ASN A 23 -11.19 13.23 -0.18
CA ASN A 23 -10.91 11.94 0.43
C ASN A 23 -12.18 11.24 0.96
N GLY A 24 -13.35 11.82 0.74
CA GLY A 24 -14.60 11.36 1.34
C GLY A 24 -14.57 11.51 2.86
N GLU A 25 -15.07 10.50 3.57
CA GLU A 25 -15.15 10.49 5.04
C GLU A 25 -13.80 10.23 5.73
N SER A 26 -12.73 10.01 4.97
CA SER A 26 -11.42 9.68 5.51
C SER A 26 -10.81 10.89 6.21
N SER A 27 -10.23 10.69 7.39
CA SER A 27 -9.49 11.74 8.11
C SER A 27 -8.02 11.84 7.67
N TYR A 28 -7.53 10.95 6.80
CA TYR A 28 -6.12 10.91 6.42
C TYR A 28 -5.64 12.23 5.80
N GLY A 29 -4.42 12.62 6.16
CA GLY A 29 -3.79 13.85 5.68
C GLY A 29 -4.33 15.13 6.33
N THR A 30 -5.09 15.02 7.43
CA THR A 30 -5.57 16.14 8.23
C THR A 30 -4.94 16.17 9.62
N PHE A 31 -5.11 17.27 10.35
CA PHE A 31 -4.71 17.34 11.75
C PHE A 31 -5.63 16.62 12.73
N ASP A 32 -6.79 16.15 12.24
CA ASP A 32 -7.79 15.42 13.02
C ASP A 32 -7.54 13.91 12.96
N ALA A 33 -6.65 13.45 12.06
CA ALA A 33 -6.16 12.07 12.08
C ALA A 33 -5.47 11.79 13.43
N PRO A 34 -5.91 10.77 14.19
CA PRO A 34 -5.35 10.48 15.50
C PRO A 34 -3.93 9.91 15.40
N ASP A 35 -3.08 10.29 16.36
CA ASP A 35 -1.85 9.55 16.61
C ASP A 35 -2.22 8.13 17.08
N LEU A 36 -1.50 7.11 16.61
CA LEU A 36 -1.75 5.73 17.01
C LEU A 36 -1.24 5.44 18.43
N PRO A 37 -1.99 4.65 19.23
CA PRO A 37 -1.54 4.21 20.55
C PRO A 37 -0.33 3.27 20.46
N THR A 38 0.25 2.94 21.61
CA THR A 38 1.32 1.92 21.65
C THR A 38 0.77 0.52 21.36
N PHE A 39 -0.45 0.23 21.81
CA PHE A 39 -1.23 -0.96 21.54
C PHE A 39 -2.69 -0.71 21.95
N LEU A 40 -3.63 -1.53 21.49
CA LEU A 40 -5.05 -1.43 21.89
C LEU A 40 -5.23 -1.96 23.32
N THR A 41 -5.80 -1.16 24.21
CA THR A 41 -5.77 -1.41 25.67
C THR A 41 -6.89 -2.32 26.19
N ASP A 42 -7.84 -2.68 25.34
CA ASP A 42 -8.95 -3.59 25.62
C ASP A 42 -8.59 -5.08 25.42
N ASN A 43 -7.30 -5.43 25.49
CA ASN A 43 -6.79 -6.79 25.56
C ASN A 43 -6.47 -7.24 26.99
N PRO A 44 -6.51 -8.55 27.27
CA PRO A 44 -5.79 -9.11 28.40
C PRO A 44 -4.29 -8.75 28.34
N THR A 45 -3.73 -8.27 29.45
CA THR A 45 -2.33 -7.83 29.54
C THR A 45 -1.58 -8.58 30.67
N PRO A 46 -1.39 -9.91 30.56
CA PRO A 46 -0.88 -10.74 31.65
C PRO A 46 0.50 -10.30 32.20
N ASN A 47 1.31 -9.61 31.39
CA ASN A 47 2.57 -8.98 31.79
C ASN A 47 2.66 -7.51 31.32
N GLY A 48 1.53 -6.79 31.35
CA GLY A 48 1.45 -5.39 30.92
C GLY A 48 1.32 -5.17 29.40
N TYR A 49 1.41 -6.23 28.61
CA TYR A 49 1.27 -6.20 27.15
C TYR A 49 0.38 -7.35 26.63
N PRO A 50 -0.34 -7.18 25.50
CA PRO A 50 -1.14 -8.24 24.86
C PRO A 50 -0.33 -9.49 24.50
N TRP A 51 0.92 -9.30 24.10
CA TRP A 51 1.86 -10.38 23.75
C TRP A 51 2.66 -10.90 24.96
N SER A 52 2.26 -10.56 26.19
CA SER A 52 2.87 -11.05 27.42
C SER A 52 4.38 -10.79 27.46
N THR A 53 5.21 -11.84 27.54
CA THR A 53 6.68 -11.77 27.57
C THR A 53 7.34 -11.90 26.19
N MET A 54 6.56 -12.07 25.12
CA MET A 54 7.11 -12.14 23.76
C MET A 54 7.72 -10.80 23.35
N ASN A 55 8.75 -10.85 22.51
CA ASN A 55 9.54 -9.68 22.11
C ASN A 55 9.97 -9.79 20.64
N SER A 56 10.76 -8.84 20.14
CA SER A 56 11.13 -8.81 18.71
C SER A 56 12.13 -9.88 18.29
N GLN A 57 12.64 -10.68 19.23
CA GLN A 57 13.43 -11.89 18.96
C GLN A 57 12.56 -13.15 18.92
N THR A 58 11.27 -13.06 19.28
CA THR A 58 10.35 -14.20 19.23
C THR A 58 10.13 -14.61 17.77
N ASN A 59 10.19 -15.92 17.49
CA ASN A 59 9.95 -16.44 16.15
C ASN A 59 8.45 -16.39 15.83
N TYR A 60 8.00 -15.23 15.35
CA TYR A 60 6.60 -14.95 15.06
C TYR A 60 5.96 -15.81 13.95
N TYR A 61 6.74 -16.64 13.24
CA TYR A 61 6.20 -17.64 12.30
C TYR A 61 5.78 -18.96 12.99
N GLN A 62 6.27 -19.18 14.21
CA GLN A 62 6.02 -20.38 15.01
C GLN A 62 5.20 -20.06 16.26
N ASP A 63 5.58 -18.99 16.95
CA ASP A 63 5.01 -18.57 18.23
C ASP A 63 4.25 -17.27 18.05
N GLN A 64 2.99 -17.25 18.46
CA GLN A 64 2.15 -16.06 18.46
C GLN A 64 1.34 -16.03 19.75
N PRO A 65 1.05 -14.84 20.31
CA PRO A 65 0.23 -14.75 21.50
C PRO A 65 -1.21 -15.16 21.17
N ASN A 66 -1.92 -15.70 22.16
CA ASN A 66 -3.34 -15.94 22.08
C ASN A 66 -4.04 -14.95 23.02
N THR A 67 -4.61 -13.91 22.45
CA THR A 67 -5.27 -12.85 23.23
C THR A 67 -6.72 -13.17 23.54
N GLY A 68 -7.34 -14.09 22.77
CA GLY A 68 -8.78 -14.36 22.81
C GLY A 68 -9.67 -13.20 22.32
N VAL A 69 -9.07 -12.11 21.83
CA VAL A 69 -9.79 -10.91 21.39
C VAL A 69 -10.11 -11.02 19.90
N ILE A 70 -11.33 -10.61 19.53
CA ILE A 70 -11.76 -10.50 18.13
C ILE A 70 -12.06 -9.03 17.80
N ARG A 71 -11.31 -8.48 16.85
CA ARG A 71 -11.47 -7.13 16.29
C ARG A 71 -12.46 -7.17 15.13
N ARG A 72 -13.59 -6.49 15.28
CA ARG A 72 -14.67 -6.48 14.28
C ARG A 72 -14.68 -5.19 13.48
N TYR A 73 -14.73 -5.35 12.17
CA TYR A 73 -14.86 -4.27 11.20
C TYR A 73 -16.04 -4.56 10.29
N ASP A 74 -16.76 -3.50 9.93
CA ASP A 74 -17.92 -3.55 9.05
C ASP A 74 -17.65 -2.59 7.87
N PHE A 75 -17.45 -3.17 6.69
CA PHE A 75 -16.98 -2.50 5.49
C PHE A 75 -18.08 -2.54 4.44
N THR A 76 -18.63 -1.38 4.10
CA THR A 76 -19.47 -1.19 2.92
C THR A 76 -18.62 -0.71 1.77
N VAL A 77 -18.51 -1.52 0.72
CA VAL A 77 -17.81 -1.18 -0.51
C VAL A 77 -18.82 -0.62 -1.50
N SER A 78 -18.69 0.65 -1.84
CA SER A 78 -19.62 1.36 -2.73
C SER A 78 -18.87 2.33 -3.64
N ARG A 79 -19.51 2.76 -4.74
CA ARG A 79 -18.99 3.88 -5.52
C ARG A 79 -19.21 5.20 -4.78
N GLY A 80 -18.27 6.12 -4.94
CA GLY A 80 -18.37 7.49 -4.45
C GLY A 80 -17.58 8.45 -5.34
N THR A 81 -18.10 9.67 -5.50
CA THR A 81 -17.45 10.70 -6.31
C THR A 81 -16.57 11.59 -5.43
N ILE A 82 -15.26 11.58 -5.69
CA ILE A 82 -14.27 12.40 -4.99
C ILE A 82 -13.25 12.98 -5.98
N ALA A 83 -12.47 13.97 -5.54
CA ALA A 83 -11.45 14.64 -6.32
C ALA A 83 -10.11 14.74 -5.54
N PRO A 84 -9.38 13.64 -5.34
CA PRO A 84 -8.18 13.57 -4.48
C PRO A 84 -7.11 14.61 -4.83
N ASP A 85 -6.94 14.90 -6.12
CA ASP A 85 -6.01 15.91 -6.63
C ASP A 85 -6.68 17.12 -7.28
N GLY A 86 -8.02 17.13 -7.26
CA GLY A 86 -8.86 18.17 -7.81
C GLY A 86 -9.62 17.78 -9.05
N TYR A 87 -9.28 16.66 -9.71
CA TYR A 87 -10.05 16.09 -10.82
C TYR A 87 -11.09 15.10 -10.29
N GLU A 88 -12.37 15.31 -10.60
CA GLU A 88 -13.49 14.54 -10.06
C GLU A 88 -13.63 13.16 -10.74
N LEU A 89 -13.70 12.08 -9.95
CA LEU A 89 -13.78 10.69 -10.43
C LEU A 89 -14.80 9.88 -9.64
N SER A 90 -15.39 8.87 -10.29
CA SER A 90 -16.11 7.80 -9.59
C SER A 90 -15.07 6.81 -9.07
N THR A 91 -15.05 6.63 -7.76
CA THR A 91 -14.05 5.79 -7.06
C THR A 91 -14.77 4.68 -6.32
N ILE A 92 -14.06 3.59 -6.02
CA ILE A 92 -14.60 2.51 -5.19
C ILE A 92 -14.04 2.69 -3.78
N LEU A 93 -14.93 2.95 -2.83
CA LEU A 93 -14.60 3.38 -1.47
C LEU A 93 -15.02 2.33 -0.44
N VAL A 94 -14.33 2.29 0.69
CA VAL A 94 -14.77 1.55 1.87
C VAL A 94 -15.35 2.55 2.86
N ASN A 95 -16.62 2.41 3.22
CA ASN A 95 -17.32 3.32 4.14
C ASN A 95 -17.22 4.79 3.71
N GLY A 96 -17.22 5.06 2.40
CA GLY A 96 -17.07 6.41 1.85
C GLY A 96 -15.67 7.04 2.06
N GLN A 97 -14.64 6.26 2.40
CA GLN A 97 -13.30 6.75 2.73
C GLN A 97 -12.25 6.42 1.66
N PHE A 98 -11.40 7.39 1.32
CA PHE A 98 -10.20 7.21 0.52
C PHE A 98 -8.98 7.91 1.16
N PRO A 99 -7.88 7.20 1.48
CA PRO A 99 -7.80 5.75 1.65
C PRO A 99 -8.86 5.23 2.62
N GLY A 100 -9.20 3.93 2.52
CA GLY A 100 -10.18 3.27 3.37
C GLY A 100 -9.79 3.26 4.87
N PRO A 101 -10.74 2.90 5.76
CA PRO A 101 -10.54 2.93 7.21
C PRO A 101 -9.37 2.05 7.68
N LEU A 102 -8.72 2.44 8.78
CA LEU A 102 -7.65 1.65 9.39
C LEU A 102 -8.19 0.36 10.00
N ILE A 103 -7.56 -0.77 9.69
CA ILE A 103 -7.66 -1.98 10.51
C ILE A 103 -6.57 -1.93 11.58
N GLU A 104 -6.97 -2.09 12.84
CA GLU A 104 -6.10 -2.12 14.00
C GLU A 104 -6.26 -3.44 14.77
N ALA A 105 -5.15 -4.04 15.15
CA ALA A 105 -5.16 -5.22 15.99
C ALA A 105 -3.91 -5.26 16.87
N ASN A 106 -3.95 -5.95 17.98
CA ASN A 106 -2.73 -6.40 18.63
C ASN A 106 -2.28 -7.73 18.02
N TRP A 107 -0.97 -7.99 18.05
CA TRP A 107 -0.42 -9.29 17.67
C TRP A 107 -1.16 -10.41 18.41
N GLY A 108 -1.64 -11.41 17.66
CA GLY A 108 -2.43 -12.53 18.17
C GLY A 108 -3.93 -12.30 18.33
N ASP A 109 -4.43 -11.10 18.06
CA ASP A 109 -5.88 -10.88 17.93
C ASP A 109 -6.42 -11.59 16.69
N THR A 110 -7.70 -11.96 16.73
CA THR A 110 -8.44 -12.35 15.51
C THR A 110 -9.02 -11.09 14.88
N ILE A 111 -8.78 -10.87 13.59
CA ILE A 111 -9.42 -9.82 12.79
C ILE A 111 -10.62 -10.44 12.09
N GLN A 112 -11.79 -9.82 12.21
CA GLN A 112 -13.02 -10.20 11.56
C GLN A 112 -13.58 -9.00 10.79
N VAL A 113 -13.70 -9.13 9.46
CA VAL A 113 -14.18 -8.04 8.60
C VAL A 113 -15.38 -8.52 7.81
N THR A 114 -16.55 -7.95 8.07
CA THR A 114 -17.73 -8.14 7.22
C THR A 114 -17.66 -7.15 6.08
N VAL A 115 -17.57 -7.66 4.85
CA VAL A 115 -17.53 -6.85 3.63
C VAL A 115 -18.86 -6.95 2.93
N HIS A 116 -19.56 -5.83 2.82
CA HIS A 116 -20.77 -5.65 2.03
C HIS A 116 -20.38 -5.09 0.66
N ASN A 117 -20.57 -5.88 -0.40
CA ASN A 117 -20.43 -5.38 -1.76
C ASN A 117 -21.73 -4.65 -2.13
N ASP A 118 -21.74 -3.32 -2.04
CA ASP A 118 -22.86 -2.47 -2.46
C ASP A 118 -22.66 -1.90 -3.87
N LEU A 119 -21.75 -2.46 -4.67
CA LEU A 119 -21.69 -2.19 -6.11
C LEU A 119 -22.87 -2.87 -6.83
N ASP A 120 -23.19 -2.38 -8.03
CA ASP A 120 -24.36 -2.85 -8.81
C ASP A 120 -23.99 -3.91 -9.85
N ASP A 121 -22.77 -3.89 -10.37
CA ASP A 121 -22.38 -4.57 -11.61
C ASP A 121 -21.10 -5.40 -11.52
N GLU A 122 -20.33 -5.29 -10.44
CA GLU A 122 -19.03 -5.95 -10.30
C GLU A 122 -18.83 -6.66 -8.94
N GLY A 123 -18.00 -7.71 -8.96
CA GLY A 123 -17.64 -8.45 -7.76
C GLY A 123 -16.60 -7.70 -6.92
N VAL A 124 -16.48 -8.07 -5.64
CA VAL A 124 -15.45 -7.54 -4.73
C VAL A 124 -14.73 -8.70 -4.05
N SER A 125 -13.43 -8.60 -3.86
CA SER A 125 -12.67 -9.54 -3.04
C SER A 125 -11.52 -8.78 -2.40
N LEU A 126 -11.43 -8.75 -1.06
CA LEU A 126 -10.38 -8.01 -0.36
C LEU A 126 -9.28 -8.96 0.11
N HIS A 127 -8.04 -8.65 -0.26
CA HIS A 127 -6.84 -9.35 0.18
C HIS A 127 -6.16 -8.60 1.34
N TRP A 128 -5.61 -9.37 2.28
CA TRP A 128 -4.97 -8.89 3.51
C TRP A 128 -3.45 -8.98 3.35
N HIS A 129 -2.87 -7.94 2.76
CA HIS A 129 -1.54 -8.03 2.16
C HIS A 129 -0.44 -8.46 3.14
N GLY A 130 0.16 -9.61 2.90
CA GLY A 130 1.28 -10.12 3.71
C GLY A 130 0.88 -10.79 5.03
N ILE A 131 -0.41 -10.96 5.33
CA ILE A 131 -0.86 -11.89 6.38
C ILE A 131 -0.57 -13.31 5.91
N LEU A 132 -0.09 -14.20 6.78
CA LEU A 132 0.37 -15.53 6.34
C LEU A 132 -0.79 -16.47 5.99
N GLN A 133 -1.98 -16.20 6.52
CA GLN A 133 -3.19 -17.02 6.38
C GLN A 133 -2.96 -18.49 6.78
N LYS A 134 -2.11 -18.69 7.80
CA LYS A 134 -1.66 -20.01 8.23
C LYS A 134 -2.83 -20.86 8.73
N GLY A 135 -3.14 -21.92 7.98
CA GLY A 135 -4.26 -22.82 8.30
C GLY A 135 -5.64 -22.28 7.91
N MET A 136 -5.71 -21.09 7.30
CA MET A 136 -6.95 -20.44 6.87
C MET A 136 -6.82 -19.86 5.44
N PRO A 137 -6.32 -20.61 4.45
CA PRO A 137 -6.05 -20.06 3.11
C PRO A 137 -7.31 -19.55 2.39
N TRP A 138 -8.51 -19.97 2.80
CA TRP A 138 -9.78 -19.48 2.24
C TRP A 138 -10.14 -18.05 2.67
N GLU A 139 -9.40 -17.45 3.62
CA GLU A 139 -9.59 -16.08 4.09
C GLU A 139 -8.71 -15.07 3.33
N ASP A 140 -7.90 -15.53 2.39
CA ASP A 140 -6.86 -14.74 1.72
C ASP A 140 -7.41 -13.71 0.72
N GLY A 141 -8.64 -13.88 0.21
CA GLY A 141 -9.26 -12.84 -0.62
C GLY A 141 -8.86 -12.82 -2.09
N VAL A 142 -8.36 -13.93 -2.66
CA VAL A 142 -7.86 -13.98 -4.04
C VAL A 142 -8.88 -14.70 -4.95
N PRO A 143 -9.59 -13.97 -5.83
CA PRO A 143 -10.63 -14.56 -6.66
C PRO A 143 -10.05 -15.53 -7.70
N GLY A 144 -10.68 -16.70 -7.84
CA GLY A 144 -10.20 -17.78 -8.71
C GLY A 144 -9.07 -18.62 -8.12
N VAL A 145 -8.57 -18.27 -6.93
CA VAL A 145 -7.61 -19.09 -6.16
C VAL A 145 -8.26 -19.56 -4.87
N THR A 146 -8.49 -18.65 -3.92
CA THR A 146 -8.94 -19.00 -2.57
C THR A 146 -10.45 -18.88 -2.41
N GLN A 147 -11.11 -18.05 -3.22
CA GLN A 147 -12.56 -17.83 -3.17
C GLN A 147 -13.14 -17.37 -4.52
N CYS A 148 -14.47 -17.33 -4.61
CA CYS A 148 -15.17 -16.55 -5.63
C CYS A 148 -15.27 -15.08 -5.19
N PRO A 149 -15.43 -14.11 -6.10
CA PRO A 149 -15.75 -12.74 -5.74
C PRO A 149 -17.08 -12.67 -4.96
N ILE A 150 -17.19 -11.73 -4.01
CA ILE A 150 -18.44 -11.36 -3.36
C ILE A 150 -19.33 -10.71 -4.43
N PRO A 151 -20.49 -11.29 -4.80
CA PRO A 151 -21.33 -10.72 -5.84
C PRO A 151 -21.93 -9.36 -5.44
N PRO A 152 -22.39 -8.55 -6.42
CA PRO A 152 -23.18 -7.36 -6.16
C PRO A 152 -24.30 -7.60 -5.14
N LYS A 153 -24.45 -6.67 -4.19
CA LYS A 153 -25.47 -6.69 -3.12
C LYS A 153 -25.40 -7.91 -2.21
N LYS A 154 -24.22 -8.54 -2.10
CA LYS A 154 -23.94 -9.65 -1.18
C LYS A 154 -22.86 -9.26 -0.19
N SER A 155 -22.65 -10.13 0.79
CA SER A 155 -21.68 -9.88 1.85
C SER A 155 -20.93 -11.16 2.20
N PHE A 156 -19.70 -10.98 2.68
CA PHE A 156 -18.86 -12.06 3.16
C PHE A 156 -18.09 -11.57 4.39
N THR A 157 -17.96 -12.43 5.39
CA THR A 157 -17.18 -12.12 6.60
C THR A 157 -15.88 -12.89 6.54
N TYR A 158 -14.78 -12.16 6.43
CA TYR A 158 -13.43 -12.70 6.59
C TYR A 158 -13.10 -12.83 8.07
N GLN A 159 -12.39 -13.89 8.44
CA GLN A 159 -11.90 -14.07 9.81
C GLN A 159 -10.53 -14.74 9.81
N PHE A 160 -9.50 -13.99 10.17
CA PHE A 160 -8.11 -14.45 10.17
C PHE A 160 -7.36 -13.93 11.40
N LEU A 161 -6.20 -14.50 11.65
CA LEU A 161 -5.37 -14.12 12.78
C LEU A 161 -4.41 -12.99 12.40
N ALA A 162 -4.21 -12.03 13.30
CA ALA A 162 -3.08 -11.12 13.29
C ALA A 162 -1.80 -11.89 13.70
N ASP A 163 -1.34 -12.79 12.82
CA ASP A 163 -0.23 -13.72 13.04
C ASP A 163 1.15 -13.05 13.02
N LEU A 164 1.25 -11.93 12.32
CA LEU A 164 2.40 -11.03 12.29
C LEU A 164 2.06 -9.69 12.94
N TYR A 165 3.08 -8.88 13.24
CA TYR A 165 2.91 -7.50 13.74
C TYR A 165 3.75 -6.51 12.94
N GLY A 166 3.26 -5.28 12.80
CA GLY A 166 3.90 -4.24 11.99
C GLY A 166 2.89 -3.46 11.15
N THR A 167 3.34 -3.07 9.96
CA THR A 167 2.58 -2.24 9.03
C THR A 167 2.22 -3.03 7.77
N SER A 168 0.96 -2.95 7.40
CA SER A 168 0.40 -3.59 6.22
C SER A 168 -0.79 -2.76 5.69
N TRP A 169 -1.55 -3.33 4.78
CA TRP A 169 -2.67 -2.76 4.08
C TRP A 169 -3.57 -3.88 3.56
N TYR A 170 -4.79 -3.53 3.23
CA TYR A 170 -5.73 -4.38 2.50
C TYR A 170 -6.08 -3.70 1.19
N HIS A 171 -6.43 -4.48 0.18
CA HIS A 171 -6.86 -3.95 -1.11
C HIS A 171 -7.76 -4.93 -1.83
N SER A 172 -8.49 -4.44 -2.84
CA SER A 172 -9.17 -5.35 -3.74
C SER A 172 -8.16 -6.19 -4.52
N HIS A 173 -8.46 -7.48 -4.63
CA HIS A 173 -7.78 -8.41 -5.52
C HIS A 173 -8.68 -8.80 -6.72
N TYR A 174 -9.81 -8.12 -6.90
CA TYR A 174 -10.66 -8.26 -8.07
C TYR A 174 -10.19 -7.32 -9.19
N SER A 175 -9.57 -7.90 -10.23
CA SER A 175 -9.04 -7.14 -11.38
C SER A 175 -8.12 -5.99 -10.91
N ALA A 176 -8.22 -4.80 -11.52
CA ALA A 176 -7.47 -3.61 -11.14
C ALA A 176 -8.27 -2.62 -10.26
N GLN A 177 -9.25 -3.09 -9.47
CA GLN A 177 -10.04 -2.22 -8.58
C GLN A 177 -9.19 -1.41 -7.57
N VAL A 178 -7.96 -1.84 -7.27
CA VAL A 178 -7.01 -1.05 -6.47
C VAL A 178 -6.74 0.32 -7.09
N ALA A 179 -6.68 0.43 -8.43
CA ALA A 179 -6.50 1.68 -9.15
C ALA A 179 -7.73 2.60 -9.07
N ALA A 180 -8.92 2.05 -8.76
CA ALA A 180 -10.14 2.82 -8.47
C ALA A 180 -10.19 3.35 -7.03
N GLY A 181 -9.18 3.07 -6.22
CA GLY A 181 -9.05 3.52 -4.84
C GLY A 181 -9.48 2.51 -3.77
N LEU A 182 -9.77 1.26 -4.13
CA LEU A 182 -10.21 0.24 -3.18
C LEU A 182 -9.03 -0.38 -2.40
N PHE A 183 -8.48 0.40 -1.48
CA PHE A 183 -7.43 -0.01 -0.54
C PHE A 183 -7.50 0.78 0.77
N GLY A 184 -6.90 0.24 1.83
CA GLY A 184 -6.74 0.93 3.11
C GLY A 184 -5.64 0.31 3.97
N PRO A 185 -5.17 1.00 5.01
CA PRO A 185 -4.05 0.53 5.82
C PRO A 185 -4.47 -0.48 6.88
N MET A 186 -3.50 -1.25 7.35
CA MET A 186 -3.62 -2.19 8.46
C MET A 186 -2.41 -2.05 9.38
N VAL A 187 -2.65 -1.87 10.67
CA VAL A 187 -1.61 -1.79 11.70
C VAL A 187 -1.85 -2.86 12.74
N ILE A 188 -0.86 -3.72 12.91
CA ILE A 188 -0.86 -4.71 13.97
C ILE A 188 0.21 -4.34 15.00
N TYR A 189 -0.22 -3.99 16.21
CA TYR A 189 0.66 -3.61 17.31
C TYR A 189 1.42 -4.82 17.84
N GLY A 190 2.72 -4.66 18.08
CA GLY A 190 3.58 -5.72 18.57
C GLY A 190 4.71 -5.19 19.44
N PRO A 191 5.66 -6.06 19.81
CA PRO A 191 6.74 -5.72 20.72
C PRO A 191 7.58 -4.54 20.23
N ARG A 192 8.01 -3.72 21.20
CA ARG A 192 8.93 -2.61 21.00
C ARG A 192 10.22 -2.89 21.77
N GLU A 193 11.35 -2.97 21.08
CA GLU A 193 12.66 -3.24 21.71
C GLU A 193 13.03 -2.17 22.75
N LYS A 194 12.63 -0.89 22.55
CA LYS A 194 12.89 0.27 23.42
C LYS A 194 11.79 1.34 23.27
N LYS A 195 11.79 2.38 24.13
CA LYS A 195 11.09 3.67 23.88
C LYS A 195 11.81 4.44 22.77
N ASP A 196 11.82 3.86 21.58
CA ASP A 196 12.50 4.32 20.36
C ASP A 196 11.79 5.49 19.67
N TYR A 197 10.48 5.61 19.87
CA TYR A 197 9.66 6.74 19.43
C TYR A 197 8.67 7.21 20.49
N ASP A 198 8.32 8.49 20.42
CA ASP A 198 7.38 9.15 21.33
C ASP A 198 5.94 9.10 20.80
N ILE A 199 5.77 9.26 19.47
CA ILE A 199 4.49 9.45 18.79
C ILE A 199 4.46 8.55 17.56
N ASP A 200 3.36 7.84 17.33
CA ASP A 200 3.11 7.12 16.09
C ASP A 200 2.10 7.92 15.27
N ILE A 201 2.53 8.48 14.15
CA ILE A 201 1.68 9.30 13.27
C ILE A 201 0.75 8.41 12.43
N GLY A 202 1.02 7.11 12.37
CA GLY A 202 0.22 6.16 11.61
C GLY A 202 0.60 6.06 10.12
N PRO A 203 -0.33 5.57 9.29
CA PRO A 203 -0.12 5.29 7.87
C PRO A 203 0.20 6.52 7.02
N ILE A 204 1.20 6.36 6.14
CA ILE A 204 1.54 7.28 5.05
C ILE A 204 1.41 6.49 3.74
N MET A 205 0.24 6.59 3.11
CA MET A 205 -0.11 5.96 1.84
C MET A 205 0.46 6.78 0.68
N LEU A 206 1.26 6.15 -0.17
CA LEU A 206 1.96 6.75 -1.32
C LEU A 206 1.47 6.08 -2.61
N SER A 207 0.59 6.73 -3.36
CA SER A 207 -0.10 6.08 -4.49
C SER A 207 0.01 6.90 -5.77
N ASP A 208 0.27 6.24 -6.90
CA ASP A 208 -0.12 6.78 -8.19
C ASP A 208 -1.65 7.03 -8.25
N TRP A 209 -2.04 7.89 -9.18
CA TRP A 209 -3.45 8.24 -9.37
C TRP A 209 -3.75 8.44 -10.85
N TYR A 210 -4.89 7.88 -11.27
CA TYR A 210 -5.32 7.87 -12.66
C TYR A 210 -6.64 8.62 -12.79
N HIS A 211 -6.81 9.37 -13.88
CA HIS A 211 -8.01 10.13 -14.23
C HIS A 211 -8.93 9.37 -15.19
N LYS A 212 -8.79 8.04 -15.22
CA LYS A 212 -9.68 7.11 -15.93
C LYS A 212 -10.23 6.08 -14.96
N GLU A 213 -11.41 5.56 -15.25
CA GLU A 213 -11.94 4.39 -14.55
C GLU A 213 -10.98 3.20 -14.70
N TYR A 214 -10.86 2.38 -13.65
CA TYR A 214 -9.89 1.29 -13.64
C TYR A 214 -10.11 0.30 -14.80
N PHE A 215 -11.38 0.09 -15.20
CA PHE A 215 -11.70 -0.83 -16.29
C PHE A 215 -11.25 -0.28 -17.64
N ASP A 216 -11.40 1.02 -17.88
CA ASP A 216 -10.90 1.69 -19.10
C ASP A 216 -9.36 1.59 -19.19
N LEU A 217 -8.65 1.69 -18.07
CA LEU A 217 -7.21 1.45 -18.01
C LEU A 217 -6.87 0.02 -18.43
N VAL A 218 -7.61 -0.97 -17.93
CA VAL A 218 -7.43 -2.38 -18.31
C VAL A 218 -7.70 -2.58 -19.80
N GLU A 219 -8.78 -2.00 -20.34
CA GLU A 219 -9.09 -2.07 -21.77
C GLU A 219 -8.00 -1.43 -22.63
N GLU A 220 -7.44 -0.31 -22.20
CA GLU A 220 -6.33 0.36 -22.89
C GLU A 220 -5.06 -0.49 -22.92
N ILE A 221 -4.68 -1.08 -21.78
CA ILE A 221 -3.53 -1.98 -21.67
C ILE A 221 -3.73 -3.22 -22.56
N MET A 222 -4.95 -3.76 -22.57
CA MET A 222 -5.30 -4.99 -23.28
C MET A 222 -5.71 -4.78 -24.74
N LYS A 223 -5.61 -3.55 -25.25
CA LYS A 223 -5.99 -3.21 -26.62
C LYS A 223 -5.08 -3.89 -27.66
N PRO A 224 -5.63 -4.49 -28.73
CA PRO A 224 -4.85 -4.98 -29.86
C PRO A 224 -3.91 -3.90 -30.43
N GLY A 225 -2.63 -4.23 -30.57
CA GLY A 225 -1.60 -3.32 -31.05
C GLY A 225 -1.10 -2.31 -30.02
N GLY A 226 -1.65 -2.30 -28.81
CA GLY A 226 -1.16 -1.48 -27.69
C GLY A 226 0.21 -1.95 -27.17
N ASN A 227 0.85 -1.07 -26.41
CA ASN A 227 2.16 -1.32 -25.81
C ASN A 227 2.07 -1.93 -24.40
N GLY A 228 0.87 -2.15 -23.87
CA GLY A 228 0.64 -2.78 -22.57
C GLY A 228 1.05 -1.91 -21.38
N VAL A 229 1.07 -0.58 -21.55
CA VAL A 229 1.49 0.40 -20.54
C VAL A 229 0.50 1.56 -20.51
N VAL A 230 0.32 2.14 -19.32
CA VAL A 230 -0.47 3.36 -19.07
C VAL A 230 0.34 4.30 -18.18
N PHE A 231 0.05 5.60 -18.28
CA PHE A 231 0.69 6.63 -17.46
C PHE A 231 -0.27 7.02 -16.35
N SER A 232 0.24 7.15 -15.12
CA SER A 232 -0.52 7.81 -14.07
C SER A 232 -0.63 9.31 -14.36
N ASP A 233 -1.77 9.90 -14.04
CA ASP A 233 -1.99 11.34 -14.21
C ASP A 233 -1.36 12.13 -13.08
N SER A 234 -1.33 11.56 -11.88
CA SER A 234 -0.90 12.22 -10.65
C SER A 234 -0.26 11.23 -9.66
N ASN A 235 0.17 11.75 -8.51
CA ASN A 235 0.75 11.01 -7.39
C ASN A 235 0.24 11.62 -6.08
N LEU A 236 -0.08 10.81 -5.09
CA LEU A 236 -0.77 11.23 -3.86
C LEU A 236 0.01 10.85 -2.61
N ILE A 237 -0.07 11.69 -1.58
CA ILE A 237 0.29 11.32 -0.20
C ILE A 237 -0.99 11.37 0.63
N ASN A 238 -1.38 10.25 1.24
CA ASN A 238 -2.62 10.10 2.00
C ASN A 238 -3.85 10.58 1.21
N GLY A 239 -3.91 10.25 -0.08
CA GLY A 239 -5.04 10.57 -0.97
C GLY A 239 -5.17 12.05 -1.32
N LYS A 240 -4.10 12.83 -1.25
CA LYS A 240 -4.12 14.25 -1.61
C LYS A 240 -2.93 14.66 -2.47
N MET A 241 -3.21 15.50 -3.46
CA MET A 241 -2.22 16.32 -4.16
C MET A 241 -2.91 17.51 -4.83
N ASN A 242 -2.14 18.40 -5.47
CA ASN A 242 -2.70 19.37 -6.41
C ASN A 242 -2.40 18.93 -7.83
N PHE A 243 -3.38 19.04 -8.73
CA PHE A 243 -3.23 18.78 -10.16
C PHE A 243 -3.34 20.06 -10.99
N ASN A 244 -2.67 20.15 -12.13
CA ASN A 244 -2.81 21.31 -13.01
C ASN A 244 -4.00 21.11 -13.96
N CYS A 245 -5.18 21.63 -13.61
CA CYS A 245 -6.37 21.45 -14.47
C CYS A 245 -6.24 22.03 -15.89
N SER A 246 -5.27 22.91 -16.16
CA SER A 246 -4.99 23.38 -17.51
C SER A 246 -4.32 22.32 -18.40
N SER A 247 -3.81 21.20 -17.84
CA SER A 247 -3.28 20.07 -18.61
C SER A 247 -4.33 19.02 -18.96
N VAL A 248 -5.57 19.18 -18.50
CA VAL A 248 -6.70 18.33 -18.89
C VAL A 248 -6.92 18.42 -20.41
N ALA A 249 -7.23 17.29 -21.05
CA ALA A 249 -7.35 17.20 -22.49
C ALA A 249 -8.45 18.14 -23.05
N PRO A 250 -8.24 18.78 -24.22
CA PRO A 250 -9.27 19.61 -24.83
C PRO A 250 -10.56 18.82 -25.11
N GLY A 251 -11.69 19.31 -24.59
CA GLY A 251 -13.00 18.68 -24.76
C GLY A 251 -13.44 17.79 -23.59
N ASP A 252 -12.53 17.48 -22.66
CA ASP A 252 -12.89 16.91 -21.38
C ASP A 252 -13.61 17.97 -20.52
N LYS A 253 -14.78 17.59 -19.98
CA LYS A 253 -15.67 18.46 -19.22
C LYS A 253 -15.76 18.08 -17.74
N THR A 254 -14.95 17.13 -17.30
CA THR A 254 -14.93 16.68 -15.92
C THR A 254 -14.57 17.84 -14.99
N PRO A 255 -15.30 18.05 -13.88
CA PRO A 255 -14.96 19.08 -12.91
C PRO A 255 -13.52 18.93 -12.42
N CYS A 256 -12.75 20.02 -12.53
CA CYS A 256 -11.37 20.05 -12.08
C CYS A 256 -11.05 21.34 -11.32
N LYS A 257 -10.38 21.23 -10.16
CA LYS A 257 -9.90 22.36 -9.34
C LYS A 257 -8.41 22.22 -9.01
N SER A 258 -7.57 23.10 -9.55
CA SER A 258 -6.11 22.91 -9.46
C SER A 258 -5.51 23.00 -8.05
N ASN A 259 -6.24 23.57 -7.09
CA ASN A 259 -5.81 23.67 -5.70
C ASN A 259 -6.74 22.82 -4.82
N ALA A 260 -6.69 21.50 -4.97
CA ALA A 260 -7.46 20.58 -4.15
C ALA A 260 -7.02 20.58 -2.68
N GLY A 261 -5.73 20.83 -2.44
CA GLY A 261 -5.09 20.79 -1.14
C GLY A 261 -4.10 19.63 -1.03
N ILE A 262 -3.31 19.67 0.04
CA ILE A 262 -2.27 18.68 0.31
C ILE A 262 -2.48 18.09 1.70
N SER A 263 -1.92 16.90 1.92
CA SER A 263 -1.85 16.30 3.25
C SER A 263 -1.01 17.14 4.20
N LYS A 264 -1.42 17.17 5.47
CA LYS A 264 -0.78 17.94 6.54
C LYS A 264 -0.58 17.06 7.77
N PHE A 265 0.56 17.22 8.43
CA PHE A 265 0.96 16.44 9.58
C PHE A 265 1.53 17.35 10.67
N ARG A 266 1.25 17.02 11.93
CA ARG A 266 1.77 17.76 13.09
C ARG A 266 2.94 17.02 13.69
N PHE A 267 4.10 17.66 13.77
CA PHE A 267 5.26 17.13 14.49
C PHE A 267 5.50 17.94 15.76
N LYS A 268 5.73 17.28 16.89
CA LYS A 268 6.12 17.95 18.15
C LYS A 268 7.63 18.11 18.22
N ARG A 269 8.13 19.33 18.32
CA ARG A 269 9.57 19.62 18.30
C ARG A 269 10.30 18.83 19.41
N GLY A 270 11.43 18.23 19.06
CA GLY A 270 12.25 17.39 19.95
C GLY A 270 11.79 15.94 20.08
N LYS A 271 10.56 15.61 19.69
CA LYS A 271 10.00 14.26 19.73
C LYS A 271 10.42 13.41 18.53
N VAL A 272 10.40 12.09 18.72
CA VAL A 272 10.60 11.11 17.66
C VAL A 272 9.24 10.57 17.22
N HIS A 273 8.97 10.64 15.92
CA HIS A 273 7.71 10.24 15.31
C HIS A 273 7.94 8.97 14.48
N ARG A 274 7.09 7.96 14.64
CA ARG A 274 7.02 6.82 13.73
C ARG A 274 6.06 7.15 12.59
N LEU A 275 6.51 6.91 11.36
CA LEU A 275 5.70 6.99 10.15
C LEU A 275 5.69 5.61 9.51
N ARG A 276 4.51 5.19 9.04
CA ARG A 276 4.27 3.85 8.51
C ARG A 276 4.05 3.95 7.00
N LEU A 277 5.13 3.94 6.23
CA LEU A 277 5.07 4.15 4.78
C LEU A 277 4.48 2.93 4.10
N ILE A 278 3.54 3.13 3.18
CA ILE A 278 2.87 2.07 2.42
C ILE A 278 2.77 2.53 0.97
N ASN A 279 3.19 1.69 0.02
CA ASN A 279 2.98 1.93 -1.40
C ASN A 279 1.83 1.04 -1.93
N PRO A 280 0.57 1.52 -1.95
CA PRO A 280 -0.56 0.82 -2.54
C PRO A 280 -0.76 1.14 -4.04
N SER A 281 0.25 1.72 -4.72
CA SER A 281 0.17 2.12 -6.13
C SER A 281 -0.24 0.94 -7.02
N ALA A 282 -0.88 1.22 -8.15
CA ALA A 282 -1.18 0.19 -9.15
C ALA A 282 0.09 -0.24 -9.91
N GLU A 283 1.04 0.69 -10.12
CA GLU A 283 2.27 0.44 -10.88
C GLU A 283 3.49 1.15 -10.26
N ALA A 284 3.31 2.33 -9.67
CA ALA A 284 4.42 3.23 -9.36
C ALA A 284 5.39 2.75 -8.27
N ILE A 285 6.70 2.86 -8.55
CA ILE A 285 7.76 2.84 -7.52
C ILE A 285 7.89 4.23 -6.89
N GLN A 286 7.69 4.30 -5.57
CA GLN A 286 7.66 5.53 -4.80
C GLN A 286 9.02 5.80 -4.14
N ARG A 287 9.49 7.05 -4.21
CA ARG A 287 10.68 7.53 -3.50
C ARG A 287 10.30 8.60 -2.50
N PHE A 288 10.22 8.21 -1.23
CA PHE A 288 9.79 9.05 -0.12
C PHE A 288 10.97 9.76 0.55
N SER A 289 10.79 11.04 0.90
CA SER A 289 11.75 11.79 1.70
C SER A 289 11.08 12.91 2.50
N ILE A 290 11.79 13.40 3.51
CA ILE A 290 11.39 14.58 4.28
C ILE A 290 12.54 15.58 4.25
N ASP A 291 12.24 16.79 3.78
CA ASP A 291 13.25 17.85 3.64
C ASP A 291 13.97 18.10 4.97
N GLY A 292 15.31 18.14 4.93
CA GLY A 292 16.13 18.44 6.11
C GLY A 292 16.07 17.39 7.24
N HIS A 293 15.44 16.23 7.02
CA HIS A 293 15.36 15.16 7.99
C HIS A 293 15.94 13.86 7.44
N THR A 294 16.72 13.19 8.28
CA THR A 294 17.12 11.79 8.09
C THR A 294 16.07 10.91 8.76
N MET A 295 15.77 9.78 8.13
CA MET A 295 14.80 8.78 8.57
C MET A 295 15.57 7.56 9.04
N LYS A 296 15.21 7.04 10.22
CA LYS A 296 15.75 5.77 10.72
C LYS A 296 14.77 4.65 10.41
N VAL A 297 15.10 3.77 9.46
CA VAL A 297 14.29 2.59 9.13
C VAL A 297 14.35 1.60 10.29
N ILE A 298 13.20 1.03 10.67
CA ILE A 298 13.09 0.04 11.76
C ILE A 298 12.35 -1.24 11.39
N ALA A 299 11.58 -1.24 10.29
CA ALA A 299 10.95 -2.44 9.75
C ALA A 299 10.73 -2.28 8.25
N ASN A 300 10.81 -3.40 7.54
CA ASN A 300 10.37 -3.54 6.16
C ASN A 300 9.27 -4.60 6.14
N ASP A 301 8.13 -4.28 5.55
CA ASP A 301 6.92 -5.08 5.61
C ASP A 301 6.56 -5.46 7.07
N PHE A 302 6.28 -6.73 7.35
CA PHE A 302 6.05 -7.23 8.71
C PHE A 302 7.34 -7.64 9.44
N VAL A 303 8.52 -7.29 8.92
CA VAL A 303 9.81 -7.75 9.44
C VAL A 303 10.55 -6.57 10.09
N PRO A 304 10.65 -6.53 11.43
CA PRO A 304 11.56 -5.61 12.11
C PRO A 304 13.00 -5.84 11.65
N VAL A 305 13.71 -4.76 11.35
CA VAL A 305 15.11 -4.78 10.91
C VAL A 305 16.01 -4.03 11.89
N GLN A 306 17.31 -4.35 11.87
CA GLN A 306 18.31 -3.58 12.58
C GLN A 306 18.26 -2.12 12.08
N PRO A 307 18.10 -1.14 12.97
CA PRO A 307 17.87 0.22 12.51
C PRO A 307 19.03 0.81 11.72
N TYR A 308 18.74 1.44 10.59
CA TYR A 308 19.72 2.17 9.78
C TYR A 308 19.13 3.52 9.32
N ASP A 309 20.02 4.47 9.04
CA ASP A 309 19.64 5.83 8.66
C ASP A 309 19.67 6.02 7.15
N THR A 310 18.64 6.64 6.58
CA THR A 310 18.55 7.02 5.17
C THR A 310 17.87 8.39 5.01
N LYS A 311 18.06 9.02 3.85
CA LYS A 311 17.39 10.28 3.47
C LYS A 311 16.26 10.07 2.49
N VAL A 312 16.26 8.94 1.77
CA VAL A 312 15.23 8.54 0.81
C VAL A 312 14.90 7.08 1.06
N VAL A 313 13.62 6.77 1.14
CA VAL A 313 13.12 5.38 1.17
C VAL A 313 12.51 5.10 -0.21
N THR A 314 13.01 4.07 -0.89
CA THR A 314 12.37 3.53 -2.10
C THR A 314 11.40 2.43 -1.69
N LEU A 315 10.19 2.45 -2.23
CA LEU A 315 9.16 1.44 -2.02
C LEU A 315 8.63 0.98 -3.38
N GLY A 316 8.82 -0.29 -3.70
CA GLY A 316 8.08 -0.96 -4.76
C GLY A 316 6.60 -1.14 -4.39
N VAL A 317 5.77 -1.46 -5.38
CA VAL A 317 4.33 -1.71 -5.17
C VAL A 317 4.12 -2.80 -4.12
N GLY A 318 3.29 -2.51 -3.13
CA GLY A 318 2.93 -3.37 -2.01
C GLY A 318 3.89 -3.38 -0.83
N GLN A 319 5.06 -2.74 -0.95
CA GLN A 319 6.02 -2.68 0.15
C GLN A 319 5.63 -1.66 1.22
N ARG A 320 6.09 -1.93 2.44
CA ARG A 320 5.95 -1.03 3.59
C ARG A 320 7.30 -0.82 4.24
N THR A 321 7.49 0.37 4.80
CA THR A 321 8.66 0.69 5.61
C THR A 321 8.24 1.53 6.79
N ASP A 322 8.57 1.07 8.00
CA ASP A 322 8.43 1.88 9.19
C ASP A 322 9.70 2.71 9.41
N VAL A 323 9.53 4.03 9.55
CA VAL A 323 10.63 4.96 9.80
C VAL A 323 10.42 5.80 11.04
N LEU A 324 11.51 6.13 11.73
CA LEU A 324 11.54 7.07 12.84
C LEU A 324 12.15 8.39 12.40
N VAL A 325 11.48 9.49 12.75
CA VAL A 325 11.89 10.85 12.38
C VAL A 325 11.91 11.72 13.63
N ARG A 326 13.10 12.24 13.95
CA ARG A 326 13.25 13.20 15.04
C ARG A 326 12.90 14.59 14.56
N ALA A 327 11.96 15.26 15.22
CA ALA A 327 11.53 16.61 14.89
C ALA A 327 12.51 17.67 15.44
N ASN A 328 13.74 17.72 14.93
CA ASN A 328 14.80 18.64 15.37
C ASN A 328 15.22 19.66 14.29
N GLY A 329 14.42 19.81 13.23
CA GLY A 329 14.72 20.74 12.14
C GLY A 329 14.76 22.22 12.59
N LYS A 330 15.54 23.06 11.90
CA LYS A 330 15.68 24.50 12.18
C LYS A 330 14.51 25.39 11.73
N LEU A 331 13.65 24.90 10.83
CA LEU A 331 12.46 25.59 10.33
C LEU A 331 11.24 25.19 11.14
N ASP A 332 10.13 25.89 10.92
CA ASP A 332 8.83 25.56 11.54
C ASP A 332 7.98 24.63 10.67
N SER A 333 8.26 24.53 9.38
CA SER A 333 7.54 23.63 8.49
C SER A 333 8.43 23.05 7.40
N TYR A 334 8.07 21.84 6.98
CA TYR A 334 8.86 21.01 6.06
C TYR A 334 7.98 20.31 5.05
N TRP A 335 8.49 20.11 3.84
CA TRP A 335 7.89 19.22 2.86
C TRP A 335 8.22 17.76 3.17
N MET A 336 7.19 16.91 3.19
CA MET A 336 7.31 15.51 2.81
C MET A 336 7.13 15.41 1.30
N ARG A 337 7.86 14.50 0.68
CA ARG A 337 7.87 14.31 -0.77
C ARG A 337 7.74 12.83 -1.09
N SER A 338 6.93 12.53 -2.10
CA SER A 338 6.98 11.25 -2.81
C SER A 338 7.19 11.54 -4.28
N ASN A 339 8.16 10.87 -4.91
CA ASN A 339 8.35 10.97 -6.35
C ASN A 339 8.25 9.58 -6.95
N ILE A 340 7.48 9.44 -8.03
CA ILE A 340 7.50 8.24 -8.88
C ILE A 340 8.85 8.18 -9.58
N SER A 341 9.53 7.03 -9.54
CA SER A 341 10.79 6.84 -10.26
C SER A 341 10.55 6.83 -11.77
N ALA A 342 11.12 7.81 -12.47
CA ALA A 342 10.88 8.03 -13.91
C ALA A 342 11.49 6.94 -14.81
N ILE A 343 12.31 6.04 -14.26
CA ILE A 343 12.95 4.94 -14.99
C ILE A 343 12.18 3.64 -14.79
N CYS A 344 11.39 3.57 -13.72
CA CYS A 344 10.73 2.33 -13.32
C CYS A 344 9.23 2.33 -13.58
N SER A 345 8.65 3.54 -13.65
CA SER A 345 7.22 3.74 -13.69
C SER A 345 6.88 4.98 -14.51
N LEU A 346 5.64 5.03 -15.00
CA LEU A 346 5.21 6.03 -15.98
C LEU A 346 4.19 6.97 -15.37
N GLY A 347 4.53 8.25 -15.24
CA GLY A 347 3.62 9.26 -14.66
C GLY A 347 3.79 10.65 -15.27
N HIS A 348 2.67 11.31 -15.57
CA HIS A 348 2.62 12.67 -16.10
C HIS A 348 2.99 13.72 -15.04
N ALA A 349 2.42 13.62 -13.83
CA ALA A 349 2.78 14.42 -12.67
C ALA A 349 3.33 13.51 -11.54
N PRO A 350 4.61 13.12 -11.60
CA PRO A 350 5.17 12.09 -10.72
C PRO A 350 5.41 12.54 -9.26
N ALA A 351 5.33 13.84 -8.98
CA ALA A 351 5.67 14.41 -7.67
C ALA A 351 4.42 14.61 -6.81
N ALA A 352 4.48 14.16 -5.57
CA ALA A 352 3.49 14.41 -4.53
C ALA A 352 4.14 15.15 -3.34
N LEU A 353 3.38 16.06 -2.73
CA LEU A 353 3.82 16.87 -1.59
C LEU A 353 2.82 16.78 -0.43
N ALA A 354 3.36 16.73 0.78
CA ALA A 354 2.61 16.95 2.02
C ALA A 354 3.40 17.85 2.96
N ALA A 355 2.71 18.54 3.88
CA ALA A 355 3.33 19.52 4.75
C ALA A 355 3.41 19.02 6.20
N ILE A 356 4.61 19.02 6.78
CA ILE A 356 4.83 18.91 8.22
C ILE A 356 4.82 20.30 8.83
N TYR A 357 4.03 20.48 9.88
CA TYR A 357 4.00 21.67 10.70
C TYR A 357 4.46 21.33 12.12
N TYR A 358 5.45 22.06 12.60
CA TYR A 358 5.84 21.99 14.01
C TYR A 358 4.89 22.83 14.87
N ASP A 359 5.03 22.70 16.20
CA ASP A 359 4.09 23.18 17.22
C ASP A 359 3.48 24.58 16.94
N ASN A 360 4.32 25.58 16.65
CA ASN A 360 3.90 26.98 16.47
C ASN A 360 3.92 27.45 15.00
N ALA A 361 4.04 26.52 14.05
CA ALA A 361 4.14 26.87 12.64
C ALA A 361 2.85 27.49 12.11
N ASN A 362 2.96 28.46 11.18
CA ASN A 362 1.79 29.00 10.50
C ASN A 362 1.24 27.96 9.50
N GLN A 363 0.19 27.26 9.92
CA GLN A 363 -0.50 26.21 9.18
C GLN A 363 -1.31 26.73 7.98
N LYS A 364 -1.21 28.00 7.60
CA LYS A 364 -1.76 28.57 6.35
C LYS A 364 -0.68 28.85 5.31
N LYS A 365 0.60 28.73 5.67
CA LYS A 365 1.72 28.96 4.77
C LYS A 365 2.35 27.65 4.33
N ALA A 366 2.67 27.58 3.06
CA ALA A 366 3.46 26.50 2.50
C ALA A 366 4.85 26.42 3.17
N PRO A 367 5.38 25.21 3.43
CA PRO A 367 6.78 25.01 3.76
C PRO A 367 7.72 25.65 2.74
N LYS A 368 8.85 26.17 3.23
CA LYS A 368 9.94 26.75 2.40
C LYS A 368 11.21 25.88 2.42
N SER A 369 11.10 24.66 2.95
CA SER A 369 12.20 23.70 2.99
C SER A 369 12.61 23.28 1.58
N GLN A 370 13.85 22.81 1.46
CA GLN A 370 14.44 22.38 0.19
C GLN A 370 14.59 20.87 0.18
N ALA A 371 14.36 20.27 -0.97
CA ALA A 371 14.56 18.84 -1.19
C ALA A 371 16.00 18.44 -0.87
N TRP A 372 16.19 17.18 -0.45
CA TRP A 372 17.52 16.59 -0.46
C TRP A 372 18.07 16.55 -1.89
N ASP A 373 19.34 16.86 -2.06
CA ASP A 373 20.05 16.70 -3.33
C ASP A 373 20.43 15.22 -3.54
N ILE A 374 19.41 14.39 -3.77
CA ILE A 374 19.53 12.95 -4.04
C ILE A 374 18.70 12.63 -5.28
N PRO A 375 19.33 12.57 -6.47
CA PRO A 375 18.62 12.28 -7.70
C PRO A 375 18.07 10.85 -7.71
N ASP A 376 17.27 10.54 -8.74
CA ASP A 376 16.95 9.15 -9.09
C ASP A 376 18.24 8.36 -9.34
N PRO A 377 18.44 7.21 -8.66
CA PRO A 377 19.69 6.46 -8.75
C PRO A 377 19.87 5.77 -10.11
N GLY A 378 18.89 5.85 -11.02
CA GLY A 378 19.00 5.15 -12.30
C GLY A 378 18.51 3.71 -12.25
N THR A 379 17.93 3.29 -11.13
CA THR A 379 17.58 1.90 -10.84
C THR A 379 16.30 1.81 -10.02
N CYS A 380 15.59 0.71 -10.20
CA CYS A 380 14.38 0.34 -9.47
C CYS A 380 14.66 -0.41 -8.16
N ALA A 381 15.94 -0.44 -7.74
CA ALA A 381 16.36 -1.16 -6.57
C ALA A 381 15.87 -0.49 -5.27
N ASN A 382 15.49 -1.34 -4.32
CA ASN A 382 15.33 -0.96 -2.92
C ASN A 382 16.69 -0.77 -2.23
N ASP A 383 16.64 -0.43 -0.94
CA ASP A 383 17.80 -0.43 -0.07
C ASP A 383 18.54 -1.78 -0.12
N ASP A 384 19.87 -1.71 -0.04
CA ASP A 384 20.75 -2.87 -0.13
C ASP A 384 20.42 -3.92 0.95
N LEU A 385 20.36 -5.20 0.55
CA LEU A 385 20.10 -6.32 1.47
C LEU A 385 21.11 -6.41 2.63
N SER A 386 22.31 -5.87 2.45
CA SER A 386 23.34 -5.79 3.47
C SER A 386 23.01 -4.85 4.63
N VAL A 387 22.07 -3.92 4.46
CA VAL A 387 21.61 -3.01 5.53
C VAL A 387 20.24 -3.39 6.10
N THR A 388 19.43 -4.17 5.37
CA THR A 388 18.08 -4.57 5.78
C THR A 388 18.05 -5.88 6.59
N LYS A 389 18.88 -5.97 7.63
CA LYS A 389 19.04 -7.20 8.43
C LYS A 389 17.88 -7.42 9.40
N PRO A 390 17.12 -8.53 9.34
CA PRO A 390 16.07 -8.82 10.32
C PRO A 390 16.58 -8.84 11.76
N VAL A 391 15.78 -8.31 12.69
CA VAL A 391 16.06 -8.36 14.15
C VAL A 391 16.03 -9.80 14.64
N MET A 392 14.94 -10.50 14.32
CA MET A 392 14.79 -11.94 14.55
C MET A 392 15.49 -12.69 13.42
N LYS A 393 16.50 -13.48 13.78
CA LYS A 393 17.31 -14.22 12.79
C LYS A 393 16.78 -15.61 12.60
N LEU A 394 16.46 -15.95 11.36
CA LEU A 394 16.15 -17.32 10.95
C LEU A 394 17.29 -17.90 10.11
N PRO A 395 17.72 -19.15 10.37
CA PRO A 395 18.59 -19.85 9.44
C PRO A 395 17.82 -20.12 8.14
N LEU A 396 18.48 -19.90 6.99
CA LEU A 396 17.95 -20.30 5.70
C LEU A 396 18.03 -21.84 5.58
N PRO A 397 16.90 -22.57 5.53
CA PRO A 397 16.97 -24.02 5.34
C PRO A 397 17.48 -24.37 3.94
N PRO A 398 18.09 -25.54 3.74
CA PRO A 398 18.32 -26.07 2.39
C PRO A 398 16.99 -26.17 1.65
N ALA A 399 17.02 -26.00 0.33
CA ALA A 399 15.83 -26.12 -0.49
C ALA A 399 15.57 -27.60 -0.81
N ASP A 400 14.35 -28.08 -0.52
CA ASP A 400 13.91 -29.41 -0.95
C ASP A 400 13.59 -29.43 -2.44
N LYS A 401 13.14 -28.28 -2.96
CA LYS A 401 12.79 -28.06 -4.37
C LYS A 401 13.23 -26.67 -4.80
N THR A 402 13.82 -26.58 -5.99
CA THR A 402 14.08 -25.32 -6.68
C THR A 402 13.13 -25.20 -7.88
N ILE A 403 12.52 -24.03 -8.03
CA ILE A 403 11.67 -23.66 -9.15
C ILE A 403 12.30 -22.42 -9.79
N GLU A 404 12.50 -22.47 -11.10
CA GLU A 404 12.97 -21.33 -11.88
C GLU A 404 11.82 -20.81 -12.73
N LEU A 405 11.57 -19.51 -12.65
CA LEU A 405 10.50 -18.83 -13.38
C LEU A 405 11.11 -17.65 -14.12
N ASP A 406 10.93 -17.63 -15.43
CA ASP A 406 11.31 -16.48 -16.24
C ASP A 406 10.10 -15.55 -16.39
N ILE A 407 10.32 -14.25 -16.17
CA ILE A 407 9.38 -13.21 -16.61
C ILE A 407 9.62 -12.99 -18.10
N GLY A 408 8.53 -13.03 -18.87
CA GLY A 408 8.53 -12.76 -20.29
C GLY A 408 7.32 -11.93 -20.71
N SER A 409 7.31 -11.50 -21.96
CA SER A 409 6.15 -10.91 -22.60
C SER A 409 6.04 -11.36 -24.05
N PHE A 410 4.81 -11.43 -24.57
CA PHE A 410 4.56 -11.76 -25.96
C PHE A 410 3.27 -11.10 -26.46
N LYS A 411 3.11 -11.02 -27.78
CA LYS A 411 1.83 -10.62 -28.41
C LYS A 411 1.07 -11.87 -28.80
N ASN A 412 -0.17 -12.00 -28.33
CA ASN A 412 -1.02 -13.15 -28.67
C ASN A 412 -1.58 -13.05 -30.12
N ALA A 413 -2.38 -14.03 -30.54
CA ALA A 413 -2.98 -14.06 -31.88
C ALA A 413 -3.89 -12.86 -32.20
N SER A 414 -4.45 -12.22 -31.17
CA SER A 414 -5.25 -10.99 -31.28
C SER A 414 -4.39 -9.71 -31.21
N ASN A 415 -3.06 -9.83 -31.29
CA ASN A 415 -2.10 -8.72 -31.20
C ASN A 415 -2.13 -7.98 -29.84
N VAL A 416 -2.55 -8.65 -28.77
CA VAL A 416 -2.53 -8.11 -27.40
C VAL A 416 -1.24 -8.50 -26.71
N THR A 417 -0.56 -7.53 -26.10
CA THR A 417 0.66 -7.75 -25.30
C THR A 417 0.29 -8.36 -23.95
N LEU A 418 0.84 -9.53 -23.63
CA LEU A 418 0.62 -10.25 -22.38
C LEU A 418 1.97 -10.53 -21.69
N TRP A 419 1.94 -10.51 -20.37
CA TRP A 419 3.06 -10.93 -19.51
C TRP A 419 2.96 -12.42 -19.19
N THR A 420 4.12 -13.07 -19.06
CA THR A 420 4.23 -14.47 -18.64
C THR A 420 5.13 -14.61 -17.43
N LEU A 421 4.83 -15.57 -16.57
CA LEU A 421 5.70 -16.04 -15.50
C LEU A 421 5.87 -17.56 -15.64
N GLY A 422 7.10 -18.01 -15.88
CA GLY A 422 7.36 -19.42 -16.19
C GLY A 422 6.78 -19.84 -17.55
N GLY A 423 6.66 -18.90 -18.49
CA GLY A 423 6.12 -19.15 -19.84
C GLY A 423 4.59 -19.15 -19.94
N VAL A 424 3.86 -18.92 -18.84
CA VAL A 424 2.40 -18.90 -18.81
C VAL A 424 1.88 -17.49 -18.55
N ALA A 425 0.98 -16.99 -19.40
CA ALA A 425 0.17 -15.80 -19.12
C ALA A 425 -1.04 -16.24 -18.29
N ALA A 426 -0.96 -16.04 -16.98
CA ALA A 426 -1.91 -16.63 -16.06
C ALA A 426 -3.33 -16.06 -16.24
N ARG A 427 -4.34 -16.93 -16.23
CA ARG A 427 -5.76 -16.56 -16.22
C ARG A 427 -6.53 -17.56 -15.38
N THR A 428 -7.15 -17.13 -14.29
CA THR A 428 -7.91 -18.02 -13.40
C THR A 428 -9.40 -17.94 -13.69
N ASN A 429 -10.16 -18.94 -13.22
CA ASN A 429 -11.62 -18.92 -13.32
C ASN A 429 -12.24 -18.53 -11.98
N TYR A 430 -12.84 -17.34 -11.91
CA TYR A 430 -13.48 -16.83 -10.70
C TYR A 430 -14.66 -17.68 -10.19
N ASN A 431 -15.29 -18.49 -11.05
CA ASN A 431 -16.36 -19.41 -10.66
C ASN A 431 -15.85 -20.79 -10.22
N SER A 432 -14.57 -21.08 -10.44
CA SER A 432 -13.95 -22.37 -10.09
C SER A 432 -12.61 -22.17 -9.40
N PRO A 433 -12.57 -21.60 -8.18
CA PRO A 433 -11.32 -21.35 -7.48
C PRO A 433 -10.52 -22.63 -7.24
N THR A 434 -9.20 -22.56 -7.39
CA THR A 434 -8.32 -23.74 -7.25
C THR A 434 -8.44 -24.40 -5.87
N LEU A 435 -8.65 -23.61 -4.81
CA LEU A 435 -8.86 -24.12 -3.45
C LEU A 435 -10.18 -24.90 -3.33
N LEU A 436 -11.26 -24.42 -3.96
CA LEU A 436 -12.54 -25.12 -3.99
C LEU A 436 -12.41 -26.47 -4.71
N LEU A 437 -11.80 -26.47 -5.90
CA LEU A 437 -11.58 -27.69 -6.66
C LEU A 437 -10.72 -28.70 -5.89
N SER A 438 -9.64 -28.22 -5.26
CA SER A 438 -8.78 -29.04 -4.41
C SER A 438 -9.55 -29.66 -3.23
N LYS A 439 -10.41 -28.87 -2.57
CA LYS A 439 -11.28 -29.34 -1.48
C LYS A 439 -12.26 -30.42 -1.95
N LEU A 440 -12.73 -30.34 -3.19
CA LEU A 440 -13.61 -31.33 -3.82
C LEU A 440 -12.86 -32.56 -4.36
N GLY A 441 -11.53 -32.64 -4.17
CA GLY A 441 -10.69 -33.74 -4.65
C GLY A 441 -10.32 -33.64 -6.14
N ASN A 442 -10.61 -32.51 -6.79
CA ASN A 442 -10.15 -32.24 -8.15
C ASN A 442 -8.82 -31.47 -8.12
N HIS A 443 -7.75 -32.16 -8.52
CA HIS A 443 -6.40 -31.61 -8.60
C HIS A 443 -5.91 -31.43 -10.05
N THR A 444 -6.82 -31.51 -11.01
CA THR A 444 -6.54 -31.24 -12.42
C THR A 444 -6.92 -29.80 -12.71
N PHE A 445 -5.92 -28.97 -12.99
CA PHE A 445 -6.08 -27.54 -13.27
C PHE A 445 -5.73 -27.26 -14.73
N ASP A 446 -6.37 -26.23 -15.30
CA ASP A 446 -5.98 -25.74 -16.62
C ASP A 446 -4.52 -25.25 -16.57
N PRO A 447 -3.66 -25.62 -17.54
CA PRO A 447 -2.29 -25.09 -17.60
C PRO A 447 -2.21 -23.56 -17.56
N GLU A 448 -3.20 -22.83 -18.08
CA GLU A 448 -3.20 -21.36 -18.04
C GLU A 448 -3.37 -20.80 -16.62
N TRP A 449 -3.79 -21.61 -15.64
CA TRP A 449 -3.92 -21.16 -14.24
C TRP A 449 -2.58 -21.11 -13.52
N ASN A 450 -1.50 -21.57 -14.18
CA ASN A 450 -0.12 -21.53 -13.70
C ASN A 450 0.08 -22.16 -12.30
N VAL A 451 -0.65 -23.25 -12.02
CA VAL A 451 -0.57 -23.95 -10.72
C VAL A 451 0.70 -24.79 -10.64
N ILE A 452 1.55 -24.52 -9.65
CA ILE A 452 2.77 -25.29 -9.39
C ILE A 452 2.61 -26.13 -8.12
N ASN A 453 2.58 -27.45 -8.28
CA ASN A 453 2.53 -28.38 -7.16
C ASN A 453 3.93 -28.58 -6.55
N THR A 454 4.11 -28.19 -5.29
CA THR A 454 5.36 -28.35 -4.51
C THR A 454 5.40 -29.65 -3.70
N GLY A 455 4.30 -30.42 -3.69
CA GLY A 455 4.21 -31.70 -3.00
C GLY A 455 4.39 -31.56 -1.50
N LYS A 456 5.34 -32.33 -0.94
CA LYS A 456 5.67 -32.32 0.49
C LYS A 456 6.93 -31.50 0.81
N ALA A 457 7.39 -30.66 -0.12
CA ALA A 457 8.55 -29.79 0.11
C ALA A 457 8.27 -28.88 1.31
N LYS A 458 9.17 -28.89 2.29
CA LYS A 458 9.15 -28.01 3.47
C LYS A 458 9.87 -26.68 3.17
N SER A 459 10.79 -26.69 2.22
CA SER A 459 11.52 -25.52 1.75
C SER A 459 11.55 -25.49 0.22
N VAL A 460 11.12 -24.37 -0.36
CA VAL A 460 11.09 -24.14 -1.81
C VAL A 460 11.92 -22.90 -2.13
N ARG A 461 12.91 -23.04 -3.00
CA ARG A 461 13.63 -21.91 -3.59
C ARG A 461 12.97 -21.54 -4.90
N VAL A 462 12.50 -20.30 -5.02
CA VAL A 462 12.01 -19.76 -6.29
C VAL A 462 13.05 -18.78 -6.81
N VAL A 463 13.56 -19.03 -8.02
CA VAL A 463 14.47 -18.12 -8.74
C VAL A 463 13.64 -17.46 -9.83
N VAL A 464 13.45 -16.15 -9.74
CA VAL A 464 12.73 -15.38 -10.74
C VAL A 464 13.74 -14.60 -11.58
N ASN A 465 13.83 -14.90 -12.87
CA ASN A 465 14.71 -14.17 -13.78
C ASN A 465 13.87 -13.23 -14.64
N ASN A 466 14.18 -11.94 -14.62
CA ASN A 466 13.58 -11.01 -15.58
C ASN A 466 14.47 -10.91 -16.82
N LYS A 467 13.94 -11.40 -17.97
CA LYS A 467 14.63 -11.37 -19.26
C LYS A 467 14.04 -10.32 -20.20
N THR A 468 12.99 -9.61 -19.80
CA THR A 468 12.43 -8.54 -20.61
C THR A 468 13.38 -7.34 -20.57
N PRO A 469 13.48 -6.55 -21.65
CA PRO A 469 14.18 -5.28 -21.58
C PRO A 469 13.58 -4.47 -20.42
N VAL A 470 14.43 -3.95 -19.55
CA VAL A 470 14.03 -2.91 -18.60
C VAL A 470 13.51 -1.75 -19.45
N ALA A 471 12.30 -1.27 -19.15
CA ALA A 471 11.65 -0.20 -19.88
C ALA A 471 12.54 1.05 -19.97
#